data_AF-A0A5C8SB11-F1
#
_entry.id   AF-A0A5C8SB11-F1
#
_cell.length_a   1.000
_cell.length_b   1.000
_cell.length_c   1.000
_cell.angle_alpha   90.00
_cell.angle_beta   90.00
_cell.angle_gamma   90.00
#
_symmetry.space_group_name_H-M   'P 1'
#
loop_
_entity.id
_entity.type
_entity.pdbx_description
1 polymer ?
#
loop_
_entity_poly.entity_id
_entity_poly.type
_entity_poly.pdbx_seq_one_letter_code
_entity_poly.pdbx_strand_id
1 'polypeptide(L)'
;MTKFLTVGAVVGMALALGACKTELDSKQKDTANYGGLQFANSVGGKFLSCSGTDSDGDGYVSCTAQVPGGVENQGRRLEMTEILCSYKGNAGCKIKR
;
A
#
# COMPACT_ATOMS: atom_id res chain seq x y z
N MET A 1 27.44 22.01 47.28
CA MET A 1 28.42 21.33 46.42
C MET A 1 28.30 19.84 46.65
N THR A 2 27.92 19.04 45.64
CA THR A 2 28.53 17.74 45.26
C THR A 2 27.68 17.10 44.14
N LYS A 3 28.17 17.32 42.91
CA LYS A 3 28.25 16.40 41.75
C LYS A 3 27.07 15.44 41.46
N PHE A 4 26.27 15.82 40.45
CA PHE A 4 25.51 14.87 39.63
C PHE A 4 26.49 14.15 38.69
N LEU A 5 26.60 12.82 38.81
CA LEU A 5 27.23 11.98 37.78
C LEU A 5 26.20 11.79 36.66
N THR A 6 26.36 12.56 35.59
CA THR A 6 25.71 12.32 34.30
C THR A 6 26.38 11.11 33.64
N VAL A 7 25.88 9.91 33.92
CA VAL A 7 26.22 8.73 33.09
C VAL A 7 25.37 8.82 31.84
N GLY A 8 25.99 9.32 30.77
CA GLY A 8 25.42 9.33 29.44
C GLY A 8 25.07 7.91 29.01
N ALA A 9 23.79 7.60 29.01
CA ALA A 9 23.26 6.45 28.31
C ALA A 9 22.94 6.91 26.88
N VAL A 10 23.95 6.86 26.01
CA VAL A 10 23.73 6.85 24.56
C VAL A 10 23.16 5.47 24.24
N VAL A 11 21.87 5.28 24.52
CA VAL A 11 21.14 4.12 24.02
C VAL A 11 20.80 4.44 22.57
N GLY A 12 21.75 4.15 21.70
CA GLY A 12 21.45 3.87 20.31
C GLY A 12 20.54 2.65 20.28
N MET A 13 19.24 2.86 20.09
CA MET A 13 18.29 1.78 19.83
C MET A 13 17.78 1.93 18.40
N ALA A 14 18.38 1.11 17.55
CA ALA A 14 17.86 0.54 16.31
C ALA A 14 16.56 1.16 15.74
N LEU A 15 16.69 1.72 14.54
CA LEU A 15 15.63 1.81 13.52
C LEU A 15 15.12 0.39 13.22
N ALA A 16 14.31 -0.17 14.11
CA ALA A 16 13.44 -1.28 13.79
C ALA A 16 12.26 -0.70 12.99
N LEU A 17 12.51 -0.34 11.73
CA LEU A 17 11.47 -0.18 10.71
C LEU A 17 10.94 -1.57 10.38
N GLY A 18 10.38 -2.25 11.38
CA GLY A 18 9.53 -3.40 11.15
C GLY A 18 8.30 -2.87 10.45
N ALA A 19 8.17 -3.17 9.16
CA ALA A 19 7.00 -2.86 8.37
C ALA A 19 5.78 -3.37 9.13
N CYS A 20 5.05 -2.45 9.77
CA CYS A 20 4.01 -2.78 10.72
C CYS A 20 2.79 -3.13 9.88
N LYS A 21 2.60 -4.43 9.63
CA LYS A 21 1.45 -4.94 8.88
C LYS A 21 0.18 -4.44 9.55
N THR A 22 -0.52 -3.54 8.86
CA THR A 22 -1.72 -2.87 9.35
C THR A 22 -2.91 -3.47 8.62
N GLU A 23 -3.79 -4.14 9.35
CA GLU A 23 -5.07 -4.57 8.79
C GLU A 23 -5.98 -3.36 8.63
N LEU A 24 -6.61 -3.24 7.46
CA LEU A 24 -7.52 -2.15 7.20
C LEU A 24 -8.87 -2.39 7.87
N ASP A 25 -9.42 -1.32 8.45
CA ASP A 25 -10.83 -1.31 8.86
C ASP A 25 -11.78 -1.32 7.64
N SER A 26 -13.08 -1.47 7.88
CA SER A 26 -14.08 -1.55 6.80
C SER A 26 -14.09 -0.31 5.92
N LYS A 27 -13.98 0.89 6.48
CA LYS A 27 -14.00 2.14 5.71
C LYS A 27 -12.75 2.28 4.83
N GLN A 28 -11.60 1.87 5.35
CA GLN A 28 -10.35 1.84 4.61
C GLN A 28 -10.40 0.82 3.47
N LYS A 29 -10.95 -0.37 3.73
CA LYS A 29 -11.20 -1.39 2.69
C LYS A 29 -12.10 -0.86 1.59
N ASP A 30 -13.21 -0.21 1.95
CA ASP A 30 -14.13 0.38 0.98
C ASP A 30 -13.46 1.48 0.15
N THR A 31 -12.63 2.32 0.77
CA THR A 31 -11.86 3.36 0.07
C THR A 31 -10.91 2.77 -0.97
N ALA A 32 -10.14 1.74 -0.57
CA ALA A 32 -9.22 1.06 -1.47
C ALA A 32 -9.94 0.33 -2.61
N ASN A 33 -11.02 -0.40 -2.30
CA ASN A 33 -11.83 -1.10 -3.29
C ASN A 33 -12.49 -0.14 -4.28
N TYR A 34 -13.00 0.99 -3.80
CA TYR A 34 -13.57 2.03 -4.65
C TYR A 34 -12.53 2.63 -5.60
N GLY A 35 -11.32 2.91 -5.09
CA GLY A 35 -10.20 3.36 -5.94
C GLY A 35 -9.84 2.32 -7.00
N GLY A 36 -9.78 1.04 -6.63
CA GLY A 36 -9.47 -0.06 -7.55
C GLY A 36 -10.52 -0.23 -8.64
N LEU A 37 -11.80 -0.07 -8.27
CA LEU A 37 -12.91 -0.05 -9.20
C LEU A 37 -12.81 1.13 -10.17
N GLN A 38 -12.52 2.34 -9.67
CA GLN A 38 -12.35 3.53 -10.51
C GLN A 38 -11.18 3.37 -11.49
N PHE A 39 -10.06 2.84 -11.02
CA PHE A 39 -8.91 2.52 -11.87
C PHE A 39 -9.32 1.54 -12.97
N ALA A 40 -9.92 0.40 -12.60
CA ALA A 40 -10.36 -0.61 -13.57
C ALA A 40 -11.31 -0.01 -14.62
N ASN A 41 -12.32 0.75 -14.20
CA ASN A 41 -13.24 1.43 -15.12
C ASN A 41 -12.52 2.39 -16.06
N SER A 42 -11.53 3.15 -15.58
CA SER A 42 -10.78 4.11 -16.39
C SER A 42 -9.95 3.47 -17.50
N VAL A 43 -9.50 2.23 -17.30
CA VAL A 43 -8.72 1.46 -18.29
C VAL A 43 -9.58 0.43 -19.04
N GLY A 44 -10.91 0.46 -18.85
CA GLY A 44 -11.84 -0.51 -19.45
C GLY A 44 -11.72 -1.93 -18.88
N GLY A 45 -11.07 -2.10 -17.73
CA GLY A 45 -10.83 -3.37 -17.06
C GLY A 45 -11.87 -3.78 -16.02
N LYS A 46 -11.56 -4.86 -15.32
CA LYS A 46 -12.37 -5.44 -14.25
C LYS A 46 -11.58 -5.46 -12.95
N PHE A 47 -12.07 -4.78 -11.93
CA PHE A 47 -11.52 -4.86 -10.58
C PHE A 47 -11.86 -6.23 -9.95
N LEU A 48 -10.89 -6.83 -9.23
CA LEU A 48 -11.09 -8.12 -8.57
C LEU A 48 -11.18 -7.94 -7.05
N SER A 49 -10.09 -7.54 -6.39
CA SER A 49 -10.04 -7.39 -4.93
C SER A 49 -8.79 -6.65 -4.46
N CYS A 50 -8.86 -6.13 -3.24
CA CYS A 50 -7.71 -5.64 -2.49
C CYS A 50 -7.32 -6.62 -1.37
N SER A 51 -6.02 -6.70 -1.06
CA SER A 51 -5.45 -7.55 0.01
C SER A 51 -6.00 -7.22 1.40
N GLY A 52 -6.38 -5.97 1.65
CA GLY A 52 -6.92 -5.53 2.95
C GLY A 52 -5.86 -5.38 4.05
N THR A 53 -4.58 -5.49 3.72
CA THR A 53 -3.45 -5.31 4.64
C THR A 53 -2.42 -4.40 4.01
N ASP A 54 -2.06 -3.32 4.70
CA ASP A 54 -0.91 -2.49 4.36
C ASP A 54 0.33 -3.12 5.03
N SER A 55 1.18 -3.74 4.22
CA SER A 55 2.38 -4.40 4.75
C SER A 55 3.50 -3.43 5.08
N ASP A 56 3.53 -2.27 4.42
CA ASP A 56 4.62 -1.31 4.45
C ASP A 56 4.33 -0.12 5.39
N GLY A 57 3.07 0.05 5.78
CA GLY A 57 2.58 1.18 6.58
C GLY A 57 2.52 2.50 5.82
N ASP A 58 2.62 2.45 4.49
CA ASP A 58 2.76 3.61 3.61
C ASP A 58 1.41 4.24 3.22
N GLY A 59 0.28 3.64 3.64
CA GLY A 59 -1.05 4.09 3.28
C GLY A 59 -1.61 3.50 1.99
N TYR A 60 -0.96 2.47 1.44
CA TYR A 60 -1.42 1.75 0.25
C TYR A 60 -1.65 0.27 0.55
N VAL A 61 -2.53 -0.34 -0.25
CA VAL A 61 -2.72 -1.80 -0.28
C VAL A 61 -2.60 -2.32 -1.70
N SER A 62 -2.07 -3.55 -1.82
CA SER A 62 -2.06 -4.23 -3.12
C SER A 62 -3.47 -4.68 -3.47
N CYS A 63 -3.88 -4.44 -4.71
CA CYS A 63 -5.13 -4.88 -5.29
C CYS A 63 -4.89 -5.46 -6.68
N THR A 64 -5.82 -6.27 -7.15
CA THR A 64 -5.73 -6.92 -8.47
C THR A 64 -6.83 -6.39 -9.37
N ALA A 65 -6.44 -6.00 -10.59
CA ALA A 65 -7.37 -5.66 -11.66
C ALA A 65 -7.00 -6.42 -12.94
N GLN A 66 -8.01 -6.85 -13.67
CA GLN A 66 -7.86 -7.39 -15.02
C GLN A 66 -7.95 -6.24 -16.03
N VAL A 67 -6.95 -6.07 -16.87
CA VAL A 67 -6.90 -5.01 -17.89
C VAL A 67 -6.99 -5.65 -19.27
N PRO A 68 -8.06 -5.40 -20.06
CA PRO A 68 -8.18 -5.92 -21.41
C PRO A 68 -7.12 -5.29 -22.30
N GLY A 69 -6.50 -6.13 -23.13
CA GLY A 69 -5.30 -5.73 -23.86
C GLY A 69 -4.08 -5.58 -22.95
N GLY A 70 -4.13 -6.03 -21.70
CA GLY A 70 -3.02 -6.15 -20.77
C GLY A 70 -2.26 -4.86 -20.47
N VAL A 71 -1.41 -4.92 -19.46
CA VAL A 71 -0.43 -3.88 -19.15
C VAL A 71 0.94 -4.41 -19.55
N GLU A 72 1.71 -3.62 -20.31
CA GLU A 72 3.10 -3.97 -20.58
C GLU A 72 3.93 -3.75 -19.32
N ASN A 73 4.45 -4.83 -18.76
CA ASN A 73 5.38 -4.80 -17.64
C ASN A 73 6.59 -5.67 -18.03
N GLN A 74 7.77 -5.04 -18.17
CA GLN A 74 9.02 -5.71 -18.54
C GLN A 74 8.91 -6.58 -19.81
N GLY A 75 8.24 -6.08 -20.85
CA GLY A 75 8.06 -6.81 -22.12
C GLY A 75 7.06 -7.97 -22.07
N ARG A 76 6.34 -8.14 -20.96
CA ARG A 76 5.23 -9.10 -20.83
C ARG A 76 3.91 -8.36 -20.78
N ARG A 77 2.94 -8.85 -21.54
CA ARG A 77 1.56 -8.36 -21.52
C ARG A 77 0.82 -9.07 -20.40
N LEU A 78 0.54 -8.36 -19.32
CA LEU A 78 -0.15 -8.90 -18.16
C LEU A 78 -1.62 -8.53 -18.22
N GLU A 79 -2.49 -9.51 -18.47
CA GLU A 79 -3.95 -9.32 -18.41
C GLU A 79 -4.43 -9.11 -16.98
N MET A 80 -3.69 -9.60 -15.99
CA MET A 80 -3.89 -9.29 -14.56
C MET A 80 -2.75 -8.41 -14.08
N THR A 81 -3.09 -7.25 -13.51
CA THR A 81 -2.11 -6.28 -13.00
C THR A 81 -2.34 -6.05 -11.51
N GLU A 82 -1.25 -6.06 -10.76
CA GLU A 82 -1.25 -5.56 -9.39
C GLU A 82 -1.23 -4.02 -9.42
N ILE A 83 -2.14 -3.41 -8.67
CA ILE A 83 -2.21 -1.98 -8.44
C ILE A 83 -2.08 -1.70 -6.95
N LEU A 84 -1.48 -0.57 -6.61
CA LEU A 84 -1.44 -0.06 -5.25
C LEU A 84 -2.54 0.98 -5.11
N CYS A 85 -3.50 0.73 -4.22
CA CYS A 85 -4.61 1.64 -3.96
C CYS A 85 -4.45 2.30 -2.59
N SER A 86 -4.58 3.62 -2.57
CA SER A 86 -4.61 4.38 -1.33
C SER A 86 -5.89 4.07 -0.57
N TYR A 87 -5.76 3.79 0.72
CA TYR A 87 -6.88 3.72 1.65
C TYR A 87 -6.97 4.93 2.59
N LYS A 88 -6.02 5.88 2.46
CA LYS A 88 -5.97 7.11 3.25
C LYS A 88 -6.47 8.29 2.41
N GLY A 89 -7.59 8.86 2.83
CA GLY A 89 -8.15 10.09 2.24
C GLY A 89 -8.80 9.88 0.88
N ASN A 90 -8.04 10.08 -0.20
CA ASN A 90 -8.55 10.01 -1.58
C ASN A 90 -8.30 8.63 -2.19
N ALA A 91 -9.36 8.05 -2.76
CA ALA A 91 -9.32 6.76 -3.44
C ALA A 91 -8.59 6.88 -4.79
N GLY A 92 -7.26 6.78 -4.76
CA GLY A 92 -6.40 6.77 -5.93
C GLY A 92 -5.57 5.49 -6.01
N CYS A 93 -5.44 4.92 -7.21
CA CYS A 93 -4.61 3.75 -7.45
C CYS A 93 -3.55 3.99 -8.53
N LYS A 94 -2.43 3.29 -8.41
CA LYS A 94 -1.32 3.30 -9.37
C LYS A 94 -0.90 1.88 -9.70
N ILE A 95 -0.36 1.66 -10.89
CA ILE A 95 0.21 0.36 -11.28
C ILE A 95 1.44 0.08 -10.40
N LYS A 96 1.50 -1.12 -9.82
CA LYS A 96 2.68 -1.62 -9.11
C LYS A 96 3.71 -2.03 -10.18
N ARG A 97 4.79 -1.26 -10.32
CA ARG A 97 5.88 -1.52 -11.27
C ARG A 97 6.99 -2.32 -10.62
#